data_AF-A0A7K2X1Y5-F1
#
_entry.id   AF-A0A7K2X1Y5-F1
#
_cell.length_a   1.000
_cell.length_b   1.000
_cell.length_c   1.000
_cell.angle_alpha   90.00
_cell.angle_beta   90.00
_cell.angle_gamma   90.00
#
_symmetry.space_group_name_H-M   'P 1'
#
loop_
_entity.id
_entity.type
_entity.pdbx_description
1 polymer ?
#
loop_
_entity_poly.entity_id
_entity_poly.type
_entity_poly.pdbx_seq_one_letter_code
_entity_poly.pdbx_strand_id
1 'polypeptide(L)'
;AVDAAGRATERGVRMSRLGLHPRLGRALLDGAPEVGVRRAAEVVALLSEEPPRDYGDDLVAAWRAARRGSDGYGARWRAEARRLERAAGEVVTGGGGAGGTGGGGGGGKGGGGGASAVGEGEDAVAGLVTALAFPERVARAREQGGFLMVSGSGARLAEGSGLRSAPW
;
A
#
# COMPACT_ATOMS: atom_id res chain seq x y z
N ALA A 1 -3.83 17.06 -8.54
CA ALA A 1 -5.26 16.69 -8.60
C ALA A 1 -6.07 17.84 -9.19
N VAL A 2 -5.71 19.07 -8.88
CA VAL A 2 -6.23 20.27 -9.55
C VAL A 2 -5.12 20.97 -10.34
N ASP A 3 -5.49 21.76 -11.34
CA ASP A 3 -4.59 22.65 -12.07
C ASP A 3 -4.36 23.97 -11.31
N ALA A 4 -3.55 24.87 -11.89
CA ALA A 4 -3.27 26.19 -11.29
C ALA A 4 -4.52 27.09 -11.16
N ALA A 5 -5.59 26.79 -11.90
CA ALA A 5 -6.87 27.50 -11.84
C ALA A 5 -7.87 26.83 -10.87
N GLY A 6 -7.46 25.77 -10.15
CA GLY A 6 -8.30 25.05 -9.19
C GLY A 6 -9.27 24.04 -9.81
N ARG A 7 -9.18 23.77 -11.11
CA ARG A 7 -10.05 22.79 -11.80
C ARG A 7 -9.46 21.38 -11.68
N ALA A 8 -10.31 20.37 -11.58
CA ALA A 8 -9.86 18.98 -11.54
C ALA A 8 -9.09 18.62 -12.83
N THR A 9 -7.87 18.11 -12.68
CA THR A 9 -7.12 17.54 -13.81
C THR A 9 -7.69 16.18 -14.19
N GLU A 10 -7.35 15.64 -15.36
CA GLU A 10 -7.70 14.26 -15.73
C GLU A 10 -7.29 13.26 -14.64
N ARG A 11 -6.10 13.46 -14.07
CA ARG A 11 -5.63 12.67 -12.92
C ARG A 11 -6.51 12.87 -11.69
N GLY A 12 -6.94 14.09 -11.39
CA GLY A 12 -7.89 14.37 -10.30
C GLY A 12 -9.23 13.67 -10.49
N VAL A 13 -9.77 13.68 -11.71
CA VAL A 13 -11.00 12.97 -12.08
C VAL A 13 -10.82 11.46 -11.96
N ARG A 14 -9.67 10.92 -12.38
CA ARG A 14 -9.34 9.50 -12.20
C ARG A 14 -9.29 9.12 -10.71
N MET A 15 -8.67 9.95 -9.88
CA MET A 15 -8.62 9.73 -8.43
C MET A 15 -10.01 9.78 -7.78
N SER A 16 -10.88 10.70 -8.19
CA SER A 16 -12.22 10.83 -7.59
C SER A 16 -13.13 9.64 -7.89
N ARG A 17 -12.92 8.95 -9.02
CA ARG A 17 -13.69 7.75 -9.39
C ARG A 17 -13.39 6.53 -8.51
N LEU A 18 -12.27 6.53 -7.78
CA LEU A 18 -11.89 5.40 -6.93
C LEU A 18 -12.69 5.29 -5.62
N GLY A 19 -13.41 6.37 -5.23
CA GLY A 19 -14.13 6.42 -3.96
C GLY A 19 -13.21 6.43 -2.72
N LEU A 20 -11.94 6.78 -2.89
CA LEU A 20 -10.93 6.83 -1.85
C LEU A 20 -10.61 8.27 -1.42
N HIS A 21 -10.08 8.43 -0.21
CA HIS A 21 -9.42 9.67 0.17
C HIS A 21 -8.30 10.01 -0.85
N PRO A 22 -8.07 11.29 -1.23
CA PRO A 22 -7.10 11.64 -2.28
C PRO A 22 -5.69 11.10 -2.07
N ARG A 23 -5.21 10.99 -0.82
CA ARG A 23 -3.91 10.39 -0.51
C ARG A 23 -3.84 8.90 -0.88
N LEU A 24 -4.88 8.15 -0.58
CA LEU A 24 -4.97 6.72 -0.87
C LEU A 24 -5.22 6.47 -2.36
N GLY A 25 -6.07 7.28 -3.00
CA GLY A 25 -6.26 7.25 -4.44
C GLY A 25 -4.96 7.56 -5.19
N ARG A 26 -4.16 8.51 -4.71
CA ARG A 26 -2.81 8.78 -5.23
C ARG A 26 -1.91 7.56 -5.06
N ALA A 27 -1.83 7.00 -3.85
CA ALA A 27 -0.98 5.85 -3.56
C ALA A 27 -1.31 4.63 -4.42
N LEU A 28 -2.60 4.37 -4.67
CA LEU A 28 -3.03 3.29 -5.56
C LEU A 28 -2.56 3.52 -7.00
N LEU A 29 -2.78 4.72 -7.55
CA LEU A 29 -2.41 5.02 -8.94
C LEU A 29 -0.90 5.10 -9.17
N ASP A 30 -0.15 5.63 -8.20
CA ASP A 30 1.31 5.77 -8.30
C ASP A 30 2.03 4.47 -7.92
N GLY A 31 1.48 3.67 -7.00
CA GLY A 31 2.08 2.40 -6.59
C GLY A 31 1.78 1.25 -7.56
N ALA A 32 0.62 1.26 -8.24
CA ALA A 32 0.24 0.16 -9.13
C ALA A 32 1.26 -0.17 -10.24
N PRO A 33 1.91 0.80 -10.92
CA PRO A 33 2.97 0.52 -11.90
C PRO A 33 4.20 -0.14 -11.29
N GLU A 34 4.54 0.19 -10.04
CA GLU A 34 5.77 -0.27 -9.37
C GLU A 34 5.61 -1.66 -8.74
N VAL A 35 4.46 -1.91 -8.10
CA VAL A 35 4.23 -3.14 -7.32
C VAL A 35 3.16 -4.05 -7.91
N GLY A 36 2.49 -3.61 -8.97
CA GLY A 36 1.32 -4.27 -9.53
C GLY A 36 0.02 -3.86 -8.83
N VAL A 37 -1.03 -3.67 -9.64
CA VAL A 37 -2.34 -3.16 -9.20
C VAL A 37 -2.95 -3.94 -8.03
N ARG A 38 -2.87 -5.27 -8.06
CA ARG A 38 -3.43 -6.13 -7.01
C ARG A 38 -2.79 -5.86 -5.65
N ARG A 39 -1.45 -5.86 -5.59
CA ARG A 39 -0.73 -5.68 -4.33
C ARG A 39 -0.91 -4.26 -3.79
N ALA A 40 -0.91 -3.24 -4.67
CA ALA A 40 -1.22 -1.87 -4.28
C ALA A 40 -2.66 -1.76 -3.71
N ALA A 41 -3.65 -2.36 -4.37
CA ALA A 41 -5.04 -2.35 -3.91
C ALA A 41 -5.22 -3.05 -2.56
N GLU A 42 -4.52 -4.16 -2.33
CA GLU A 42 -4.53 -4.89 -1.06
C GLU A 42 -4.01 -4.04 0.12
N VAL A 43 -2.87 -3.36 -0.06
CA VAL A 43 -2.30 -2.47 0.97
C VAL A 43 -3.19 -1.23 1.17
N VAL A 44 -3.66 -0.61 0.09
CA VAL A 44 -4.57 0.55 0.19
C VAL A 44 -5.87 0.18 0.90
N ALA A 45 -6.41 -1.01 0.68
CA ALA A 45 -7.59 -1.49 1.39
C ALA A 45 -7.34 -1.60 2.90
N LEU A 46 -6.17 -2.08 3.34
CA LEU A 46 -5.78 -2.09 4.77
C LEU A 46 -5.61 -0.69 5.35
N LEU A 47 -5.11 0.26 4.55
CA LEU A 47 -4.94 1.65 4.99
C LEU A 47 -6.26 2.44 5.01
N SER A 48 -7.29 1.93 4.32
CA SER A 48 -8.61 2.59 4.20
C SER A 48 -9.54 2.25 5.37
N GLU A 49 -9.39 1.07 5.98
CA GLU A 49 -10.17 0.61 7.13
C GLU A 49 -9.22 0.07 8.20
N GLU A 50 -9.39 0.51 9.45
CA GLU A 50 -8.55 0.07 10.56
C GLU A 50 -8.68 -1.45 10.78
N PRO A 51 -7.57 -2.23 10.69
CA PRO A 51 -7.60 -3.64 11.00
C PRO A 51 -7.98 -3.92 12.45
N PRO A 52 -8.49 -5.13 12.78
CA PRO A 52 -8.70 -5.53 14.16
C PRO A 52 -7.41 -5.39 14.98
N ARG A 53 -7.51 -4.93 16.22
CA ARG A 53 -6.34 -4.75 17.11
C ARG A 53 -5.51 -6.02 17.27
N ASP A 54 -6.16 -7.18 17.20
CA ASP A 54 -5.53 -8.50 17.31
C ASP A 54 -4.55 -8.80 16.14
N TYR A 55 -4.61 -8.03 15.05
CA TYR A 55 -3.66 -8.16 13.94
C TYR A 55 -2.32 -7.45 14.23
N GLY A 56 -2.25 -6.65 15.29
CA GLY A 56 -1.05 -5.91 15.71
C GLY A 56 -0.85 -4.58 14.99
N ASP A 57 0.31 -3.96 15.24
CA ASP A 57 0.71 -2.66 14.67
C ASP A 57 1.66 -2.76 13.47
N ASP A 58 2.14 -3.98 13.16
CA ASP A 58 2.91 -4.27 11.97
C ASP A 58 1.98 -4.47 10.75
N LEU A 59 2.05 -3.53 9.81
CA LEU A 59 1.22 -3.53 8.60
C LEU A 59 1.42 -4.77 7.75
N VAL A 60 2.65 -5.29 7.64
CA VAL A 60 2.94 -6.48 6.83
C VAL A 60 2.41 -7.72 7.52
N ALA A 61 2.55 -7.81 8.85
CA ALA A 61 1.93 -8.87 9.63
C ALA A 61 0.39 -8.85 9.51
N ALA A 62 -0.22 -7.67 9.61
CA ALA A 62 -1.66 -7.48 9.42
C ALA A 62 -2.11 -7.84 7.99
N TRP A 63 -1.31 -7.51 6.98
CA TRP A 63 -1.59 -7.87 5.59
C TRP A 63 -1.57 -9.39 5.39
N ARG A 64 -0.57 -10.06 5.94
CA ARG A 64 -0.46 -11.52 5.95
C ARG A 64 -1.62 -12.18 6.70
N ALA A 65 -2.03 -11.61 7.83
CA ALA A 65 -3.16 -12.07 8.62
C ALA A 65 -4.47 -11.96 7.81
N ALA A 66 -4.73 -10.80 7.18
CA ALA A 66 -5.92 -10.58 6.35
C ALA A 66 -5.98 -11.54 5.14
N ARG A 67 -4.84 -11.88 4.54
CA ARG A 67 -4.75 -12.87 3.44
C ARG A 67 -5.10 -14.29 3.87
N ARG A 68 -4.70 -14.68 5.08
CA ARG A 68 -4.95 -16.03 5.62
C ARG A 68 -6.29 -16.13 6.37
N GLY A 69 -6.80 -15.00 6.85
CA GLY A 69 -7.95 -14.91 7.74
C GLY A 69 -9.26 -15.30 7.06
N SER A 70 -10.05 -16.11 7.78
CA SER A 70 -11.43 -16.48 7.43
C SER A 70 -12.47 -15.70 8.24
N ASP A 71 -12.04 -14.67 8.98
CA ASP A 71 -12.91 -13.81 9.78
C ASP A 71 -13.71 -12.81 8.92
N GLY A 72 -14.66 -12.13 9.57
CA GLY A 72 -15.51 -11.14 8.91
C GLY A 72 -14.72 -9.93 8.37
N TYR A 73 -13.61 -9.57 9.00
CA TYR A 73 -12.73 -8.50 8.51
C TYR A 73 -12.04 -8.91 7.21
N GLY A 74 -11.37 -10.06 7.17
CA GLY A 74 -10.66 -10.58 6.00
C GLY A 74 -11.58 -10.76 4.80
N ALA A 75 -12.85 -11.14 5.01
CA ALA A 75 -13.84 -11.21 3.93
C ALA A 75 -14.17 -9.83 3.33
N ARG A 76 -14.39 -8.81 4.18
CA ARG A 76 -14.67 -7.43 3.75
C ARG A 76 -13.45 -6.79 3.08
N TRP A 77 -12.26 -6.93 3.69
CA TRP A 77 -11.00 -6.47 3.12
C TRP A 77 -10.73 -7.08 1.74
N ARG A 78 -10.96 -8.38 1.54
CA ARG A 78 -10.83 -9.03 0.22
C ARG A 78 -11.81 -8.49 -0.81
N ALA A 79 -13.05 -8.20 -0.41
CA ALA A 79 -14.03 -7.60 -1.30
C ALA A 79 -13.59 -6.19 -1.74
N GLU A 80 -13.08 -5.41 -0.79
CA GLU A 80 -12.57 -4.07 -1.04
C GLU A 80 -11.33 -4.04 -1.93
N ALA A 81 -10.34 -4.89 -1.64
CA ALA A 81 -9.14 -5.02 -2.47
C ALA A 81 -9.50 -5.36 -3.92
N ARG A 82 -10.44 -6.29 -4.15
CA ARG A 82 -10.92 -6.62 -5.51
C ARG A 82 -11.67 -5.48 -6.18
N ARG A 83 -12.45 -4.69 -5.43
CA ARG A 83 -13.13 -3.50 -5.97
C ARG A 83 -12.11 -2.46 -6.42
N LEU A 84 -11.12 -2.18 -5.58
CA LEU A 84 -10.03 -1.24 -5.88
C LEU A 84 -9.16 -1.69 -7.04
N GLU A 85 -8.83 -2.98 -7.11
CA GLU A 85 -8.09 -3.56 -8.23
C GLU A 85 -8.82 -3.34 -9.56
N ARG A 86 -10.12 -3.62 -9.61
CA ARG A 86 -10.95 -3.38 -10.81
C ARG A 86 -11.03 -1.91 -11.17
N ALA A 87 -11.33 -1.05 -10.20
CA ALA A 87 -11.44 0.39 -10.42
C ALA A 87 -10.12 1.00 -10.92
N ALA A 88 -8.97 0.59 -10.36
CA ALA A 88 -7.66 1.03 -10.82
C ALA A 88 -7.34 0.49 -12.22
N GLY A 89 -7.70 -0.76 -12.52
CA GLY A 89 -7.57 -1.34 -13.86
C GLY A 89 -8.35 -0.58 -14.93
N GLU A 90 -9.62 -0.26 -14.67
CA GLU A 90 -10.48 0.54 -15.55
C GLU A 90 -9.95 1.96 -15.77
N VAL A 91 -9.35 2.55 -14.75
CA VAL A 91 -8.74 3.89 -14.80
C VAL A 91 -7.45 3.90 -15.63
N VAL A 92 -6.71 2.79 -15.65
CA VAL A 92 -5.49 2.62 -16.47
C VAL A 92 -5.85 2.31 -17.94
N THR A 93 -6.83 1.44 -18.18
CA THR A 93 -7.26 1.05 -19.54
C THR A 93 -8.09 2.13 -20.22
N GLY A 94 -8.93 2.87 -19.49
CA GLY A 94 -9.74 3.96 -20.02
C GLY A 94 -8.96 5.23 -20.39
N GLY A 95 -7.66 5.29 -20.11
CA GLY A 95 -6.77 6.40 -20.44
C GLY A 95 -5.79 6.13 -21.58
N GLY A 96 -5.80 4.92 -22.18
CA GLY A 96 -4.77 4.47 -23.12
C GLY A 96 -5.32 3.96 -24.44
N GLY A 97 -5.57 4.87 -25.38
CA GLY A 97 -5.54 4.53 -26.80
C GLY A 97 -4.10 4.39 -27.27
N ALA A 98 -3.79 3.24 -27.87
CA ALA A 98 -2.58 2.86 -28.63
C ALA A 98 -1.24 2.71 -27.87
N GLY A 99 -0.81 1.46 -27.73
CA GLY A 99 0.59 1.08 -27.44
C GLY A 99 0.73 -0.24 -26.68
N GLY A 100 0.75 -1.38 -27.39
CA GLY A 100 1.23 -2.67 -26.86
C GLY A 100 2.74 -2.62 -26.54
N THR A 101 3.40 -3.59 -25.93
CA THR A 101 3.17 -5.03 -25.75
C THR A 101 4.17 -5.54 -24.69
N GLY A 102 3.78 -6.56 -23.93
CA GLY A 102 4.64 -7.72 -23.63
C GLY A 102 5.77 -7.54 -22.61
N GLY A 103 5.54 -8.00 -21.38
CA GLY A 103 6.59 -8.24 -20.38
C GLY A 103 6.31 -9.53 -19.61
N GLY A 104 6.44 -10.68 -20.28
CA GLY A 104 6.44 -11.99 -19.63
C GLY A 104 7.70 -12.16 -18.79
N GLY A 105 7.60 -11.93 -17.48
CA GLY A 105 8.67 -12.15 -16.51
C GLY A 105 8.73 -13.62 -16.09
N GLY A 106 9.80 -14.28 -16.49
CA GLY A 106 10.01 -15.72 -16.41
C GLY A 106 9.99 -16.33 -15.01
N GLY A 107 9.49 -17.57 -14.95
CA GLY A 107 9.62 -18.46 -13.82
C GLY A 107 11.05 -18.95 -13.66
N GLY A 108 11.75 -18.40 -12.66
CA GLY A 108 12.97 -18.97 -12.10
C GLY A 108 12.62 -19.86 -10.90
N LYS A 109 12.66 -21.18 -11.09
CA LYS A 109 12.64 -22.15 -9.98
C LYS A 109 14.04 -22.16 -9.34
N GLY A 110 14.11 -21.75 -8.08
CA GLY A 110 15.27 -21.94 -7.20
C GLY A 110 14.77 -22.06 -5.77
N GLY A 111 14.79 -23.28 -5.22
CA GLY A 111 14.27 -23.59 -3.89
C GLY A 111 15.22 -23.20 -2.77
N GLY A 112 14.65 -22.94 -1.58
CA GLY A 112 15.37 -23.02 -0.30
C GLY A 112 15.42 -21.76 0.58
N GLY A 113 14.90 -20.60 0.14
CA GLY A 113 14.94 -19.33 0.90
C GLY A 113 13.69 -18.45 0.77
N GLY A 114 12.57 -19.02 0.34
CA GLY A 114 11.43 -18.25 -0.19
C GLY A 114 10.67 -17.38 0.81
N ALA A 115 10.66 -17.70 2.11
CA ALA A 115 9.88 -16.93 3.08
C ALA A 115 10.49 -15.55 3.37
N SER A 116 11.83 -15.43 3.44
CA SER A 116 12.49 -14.15 3.68
C SER A 116 12.47 -13.26 2.44
N ALA A 117 12.75 -13.80 1.26
CA ALA A 117 12.72 -13.04 0.01
C ALA A 117 11.30 -12.58 -0.37
N VAL A 118 10.27 -13.41 -0.12
CA VAL A 118 8.87 -12.99 -0.25
C VAL A 118 8.54 -11.93 0.80
N GLY A 119 9.08 -12.08 2.02
CA GLY A 119 8.92 -11.09 3.08
C GLY A 119 9.53 -9.72 2.75
N GLU A 120 10.77 -9.70 2.26
CA GLU A 120 11.45 -8.49 1.76
C GLU A 120 10.65 -7.82 0.63
N GLY A 121 10.07 -8.62 -0.25
CA GLY A 121 9.18 -8.13 -1.29
C GLY A 121 7.87 -7.54 -0.76
N GLU A 122 7.28 -8.13 0.28
CA GLU A 122 6.07 -7.59 0.92
C GLU A 122 6.35 -6.31 1.72
N ASP A 123 7.47 -6.26 2.43
CA ASP A 123 7.93 -5.09 3.17
C ASP A 123 8.17 -3.90 2.23
N ALA A 124 8.85 -4.14 1.11
CA ALA A 124 9.08 -3.11 0.09
C ALA A 124 7.75 -2.59 -0.51
N VAL A 125 6.79 -3.49 -0.77
CA VAL A 125 5.48 -3.12 -1.30
C VAL A 125 4.68 -2.30 -0.30
N ALA A 126 4.59 -2.76 0.95
CA ALA A 126 3.87 -2.07 2.02
C ALA A 126 4.51 -0.71 2.31
N GLY A 127 5.84 -0.65 2.39
CA GLY A 127 6.61 0.56 2.58
C GLY A 127 6.39 1.59 1.46
N LEU A 128 6.51 1.19 0.20
CA LEU A 128 6.31 2.09 -0.94
C LEU A 128 4.89 2.68 -0.97
N VAL A 129 3.87 1.82 -0.90
CA VAL A 129 2.46 2.26 -0.99
C VAL A 129 2.11 3.16 0.20
N THR A 130 2.58 2.83 1.40
CA THR A 130 2.33 3.64 2.60
C THR A 130 3.06 4.97 2.53
N ALA A 131 4.31 5.00 2.06
CA ALA A 131 5.07 6.23 1.87
C ALA A 131 4.46 7.14 0.79
N LEU A 132 3.85 6.59 -0.26
CA LEU A 132 3.10 7.36 -1.25
C LEU A 132 1.81 7.99 -0.67
N ALA A 133 1.16 7.29 0.26
CA ALA A 133 -0.05 7.78 0.93
C ALA A 133 0.26 8.84 2.00
N PHE A 134 1.29 8.59 2.81
CA PHE A 134 1.64 9.37 3.99
C PHE A 134 3.15 9.68 4.02
N PRO A 135 3.69 10.41 3.02
CA PRO A 135 5.12 10.68 2.92
C PRO A 135 5.63 11.43 4.16
N GLU A 136 4.79 12.27 4.76
CA GLU A 136 5.13 13.02 5.98
C GLU A 136 5.28 12.13 7.24
N ARG A 137 4.83 10.87 7.17
CA ARG A 137 4.89 9.88 8.25
C ARG A 137 6.02 8.88 8.10
N VAL A 138 6.84 8.97 7.04
CA VAL A 138 8.10 8.22 6.97
C VAL A 138 8.96 8.66 8.15
N ALA A 139 9.43 7.70 8.95
CA ALA A 139 10.10 8.00 10.20
C ALA A 139 11.47 7.32 10.25
N ARG A 140 12.40 7.91 10.99
CA ARG A 140 13.71 7.30 11.28
C ARG A 140 13.80 7.01 12.77
N ALA A 141 14.34 5.84 13.12
CA ALA A 141 14.63 5.50 14.50
C ALA A 141 15.54 6.55 15.16
N ARG A 142 15.22 6.88 16.41
CA ARG A 142 16.03 7.66 17.33
C ARG A 142 16.54 6.76 18.44
N GLU A 143 17.45 7.30 19.23
CA GLU A 143 17.83 6.68 20.49
C GLU A 143 16.59 6.52 21.41
N GLN A 144 16.68 5.58 22.35
CA GLN A 144 15.62 5.27 23.33
C GLN A 144 14.26 4.81 22.72
N GLY A 145 14.25 4.27 21.49
CA GLY A 145 13.09 3.57 20.92
C GLY A 145 11.96 4.47 20.41
N GLY A 146 12.25 5.74 20.16
CA GLY A 146 11.36 6.68 19.47
C GLY A 146 11.68 6.81 17.98
N PHE A 147 10.78 7.43 17.22
CA PHE A 147 10.97 7.70 15.80
C PHE A 147 10.75 9.19 15.51
N LEU A 148 11.49 9.73 14.53
CA LEU A 148 11.27 11.07 13.99
C LEU A 148 10.72 10.99 12.58
N MET A 149 9.52 11.53 12.39
CA MET A 149 8.90 11.60 11.07
C MET A 149 9.47 12.76 10.23
N VAL A 150 9.33 12.65 8.90
CA VAL A 150 9.66 13.72 7.93
C VAL A 150 8.91 15.01 8.25
N SER A 151 7.69 14.93 8.78
CA SER A 151 6.93 16.08 9.29
C SER A 151 7.59 16.84 10.46
N GLY A 152 8.65 16.29 11.07
CA GLY A 152 9.32 16.83 12.25
C GLY A 152 8.70 16.39 13.58
N SER A 153 7.56 15.69 13.54
CA SER A 153 6.90 15.16 14.74
C SER A 153 7.52 13.83 15.18
N GLY A 154 7.55 13.59 16.50
CA GLY A 154 7.98 12.32 17.08
C GLY A 154 6.86 11.28 17.12
N ALA A 155 7.20 10.01 16.93
CA ALA A 155 6.31 8.88 17.09
C ALA A 155 6.88 7.87 18.10
N ARG A 156 6.01 7.16 18.81
CA ARG A 156 6.37 6.01 19.64
C ARG A 156 5.48 4.84 19.29
N LEU A 157 6.06 3.65 19.31
CA LEU A 157 5.35 2.39 19.09
C LEU A 157 4.80 1.82 20.39
N ALA A 158 3.77 0.98 20.29
CA ALA A 158 3.16 0.30 21.42
C ALA A 158 4.17 -0.59 22.15
N GLU A 159 3.90 -0.86 23.44
CA GLU A 159 4.74 -1.77 24.20
C GLU A 159 4.73 -3.18 23.57
N GLY A 160 5.89 -3.81 23.43
CA GLY A 160 6.04 -5.10 22.75
C GLY A 160 6.06 -5.06 21.21
N SER A 161 5.92 -3.89 20.57
CA SER A 161 5.96 -3.80 19.10
C SER A 161 7.25 -4.38 18.51
N GLY A 162 7.11 -5.23 17.50
CA GLY A 162 8.23 -5.83 16.77
C GLY A 162 9.00 -4.82 15.90
N LEU A 163 8.40 -3.67 15.61
CA LEU A 163 8.98 -2.64 14.74
C LEU A 163 9.99 -1.73 15.45
N ARG A 164 10.19 -1.86 16.77
CA ARG A 164 11.08 -0.97 17.55
C ARG A 164 12.55 -1.07 17.16
N SER A 165 12.98 -2.20 16.61
CA SER A 165 14.34 -2.39 16.11
C SER A 165 14.51 -1.95 14.66
N ALA A 166 13.41 -1.59 13.97
CA ALA A 166 13.49 -1.12 12.59
C ALA A 166 14.18 0.25 12.54
N PRO A 167 15.12 0.46 11.61
CA PRO A 167 15.80 1.75 11.47
C PRO A 167 14.90 2.86 10.89
N TRP A 168 13.80 2.47 10.24
CA TRP A 168 12.82 3.34 9.56
C TRP A 168 11.41 2.80 9.73
#